data_AF-A0A662G6H6-F1
#
_entry.id   AF-A0A662G6H6-F1
#
_cell.length_a   1.000
_cell.length_b   1.000
_cell.length_c   1.000
_cell.angle_alpha   90.00
_cell.angle_beta   90.00
_cell.angle_gamma   90.00
#
_symmetry.space_group_name_H-M   'P 1'
#
loop_
_entity.id
_entity.type
_entity.pdbx_description
1 polymer ?
#
loop_
_entity_poly.entity_id
_entity_poly.type
_entity_poly.pdbx_seq_one_letter_code
_entity_poly.pdbx_strand_id
1 'polypeptide(L)'
;MSPRKKLSLNTGLLAGFSALYAVVLKILPGIPAYGFLGVKIQIAVVMAPIYGFILGEILGPAAILLGTLLAMLLIPSKYTVFSFFTILCAPLGALATALTLDRRTLWRLPKWIYSILIYLTLLSAWMVTDVGRATILYTAPYFTIMALIFLKGAFLDKINFRRKLLSITPSLVIGAAAGIFADHFLGSLEGIIVFRYLLEAVDPETLATFYLAAIPLVLVERGLMILTAFIILINLYLVIGRSSYVKIKLE
;
A
#
# COMPACT_ATOMS: atom_id res chain seq x y z
N MET A 1 -25.77 -16.77 0.06
CA MET A 1 -26.25 -15.50 0.70
C MET A 1 -27.04 -14.71 -0.33
N SER A 2 -28.20 -14.15 0.01
CA SER A 2 -28.99 -13.37 -0.95
C SER A 2 -28.26 -12.08 -1.36
N PRO A 3 -28.52 -11.52 -2.56
CA PRO A 3 -27.90 -10.28 -3.01
C PRO A 3 -28.07 -9.12 -2.03
N ARG A 4 -29.26 -8.98 -1.43
CA ARG A 4 -29.55 -7.95 -0.41
C ARG A 4 -28.67 -8.12 0.83
N LYS A 5 -28.54 -9.33 1.37
CA LYS A 5 -27.69 -9.61 2.54
C LYS A 5 -26.20 -9.33 2.23
N LYS A 6 -25.75 -9.64 1.01
CA LYS A 6 -24.37 -9.33 0.56
C LYS A 6 -24.11 -7.83 0.49
N LEU A 7 -25.06 -7.07 -0.06
CA LEU A 7 -24.98 -5.63 -0.14
C LEU A 7 -24.93 -5.02 1.27
N SER A 8 -25.87 -5.36 2.15
CA SER A 8 -25.89 -4.85 3.53
C SER A 8 -24.60 -5.14 4.29
N LEU A 9 -24.05 -6.36 4.17
CA LEU A 9 -22.77 -6.71 4.78
C LEU A 9 -21.63 -5.86 4.21
N ASN A 10 -21.55 -5.72 2.89
CA ASN A 10 -20.51 -4.91 2.25
C ASN A 10 -20.58 -3.44 2.67
N THR A 11 -21.78 -2.88 2.78
CA THR A 11 -22.00 -1.52 3.26
C THR A 11 -21.58 -1.38 4.72
N GLY A 12 -21.94 -2.34 5.58
CA GLY A 12 -21.52 -2.34 6.99
C GLY A 12 -20.01 -2.44 7.15
N LEU A 13 -19.35 -3.32 6.38
CA LEU A 13 -17.89 -3.42 6.37
C LEU A 13 -17.25 -2.13 5.86
N LEU A 14 -17.75 -1.57 4.76
CA LEU A 14 -17.24 -0.32 4.21
C LEU A 14 -17.34 0.81 5.25
N ALA A 15 -18.52 1.01 5.85
CA ALA A 15 -18.74 2.07 6.84
C ALA A 15 -17.88 1.88 8.09
N GLY A 16 -17.88 0.69 8.68
CA GLY A 16 -17.14 0.39 9.91
C GLY A 16 -15.63 0.52 9.73
N PHE A 17 -15.07 -0.04 8.67
CA PHE A 17 -13.64 0.07 8.38
C PHE A 17 -13.24 1.48 7.93
N SER A 18 -14.11 2.22 7.24
CA SER A 18 -13.82 3.63 6.91
C SER A 18 -13.73 4.49 8.17
N ALA A 19 -14.68 4.33 9.11
CA ALA A 19 -14.66 5.04 10.37
C ALA A 19 -13.42 4.68 11.20
N LEU A 20 -13.06 3.39 11.26
CA LEU A 20 -11.84 2.94 11.92
C LEU A 20 -10.59 3.57 11.29
N TYR A 21 -10.48 3.56 9.95
CA TYR A 21 -9.33 4.14 9.26
C TYR A 21 -9.23 5.65 9.52
N ALA A 22 -10.36 6.37 9.48
CA ALA A 22 -10.41 7.81 9.76
C ALA A 22 -9.85 8.14 11.14
N VAL A 23 -10.23 7.35 12.16
CA VAL A 23 -9.75 7.50 13.53
C VAL A 23 -8.26 7.17 13.64
N VAL A 24 -7.82 6.04 13.07
CA VAL A 24 -6.41 5.62 13.11
C VAL A 24 -5.51 6.65 12.44
N LEU A 25 -5.92 7.20 11.30
CA LEU A 25 -5.20 8.26 10.58
C LEU A 25 -5.00 9.53 11.42
N LYS A 26 -5.86 9.76 12.42
CA LYS A 26 -5.82 10.96 13.27
C LYS A 26 -5.15 10.77 14.61
N ILE A 27 -5.28 9.59 15.21
CA ILE A 27 -4.67 9.29 16.50
C ILE A 27 -3.17 8.99 16.35
N LEU A 28 -2.76 8.32 15.27
CA LEU A 28 -1.36 7.95 15.11
C LEU A 28 -0.50 9.14 14.69
N PRO A 29 0.67 9.33 15.32
CA PRO A 29 1.59 10.37 14.90
C PRO A 29 2.15 10.08 13.51
N GLY A 30 2.45 11.15 12.76
CA GLY A 30 3.19 11.07 11.51
C GLY A 30 4.69 11.34 11.73
N ILE A 31 5.52 10.72 10.92
CA ILE A 31 6.98 10.90 10.88
C ILE A 31 7.28 12.02 9.88
N PRO A 32 8.11 13.03 10.19
CA PRO A 32 8.48 14.07 9.23
C PRO A 32 9.10 13.48 7.96
N ALA A 33 8.68 13.94 6.79
CA ALA A 33 9.27 13.51 5.53
C ALA A 33 10.61 14.23 5.30
N TYR A 34 11.66 13.44 5.03
CA TYR A 34 12.99 14.00 4.75
C TYR A 34 12.96 14.89 3.50
N GLY A 35 13.54 16.08 3.58
CA GLY A 35 13.61 17.05 2.48
C GLY A 35 12.33 17.85 2.23
N PHE A 36 11.20 17.55 2.90
CA PHE A 36 9.93 18.25 2.69
C PHE A 36 9.40 18.90 3.97
N LEU A 37 9.46 20.24 4.03
CA LEU A 37 8.99 21.01 5.18
C LEU A 37 7.48 20.86 5.38
N GLY A 38 7.07 20.53 6.61
CA GLY A 38 5.65 20.42 6.99
C GLY A 38 4.93 19.17 6.48
N VAL A 39 5.61 18.29 5.74
CA VAL A 39 5.06 17.01 5.27
C VAL A 39 5.33 15.92 6.29
N LYS A 40 4.32 15.07 6.51
CA LYS A 40 4.40 13.92 7.41
C LYS A 40 3.99 12.63 6.70
N ILE A 41 4.80 11.61 6.87
CA ILE A 41 4.51 10.22 6.55
C ILE A 41 3.63 9.66 7.66
N GLN A 42 2.43 9.21 7.31
CA GLN A 42 1.47 8.68 8.28
C GLN A 42 1.80 7.22 8.62
N ILE A 43 1.97 6.91 9.91
CA ILE A 43 2.15 5.52 10.38
C ILE A 43 0.90 4.67 10.08
N ALA A 44 -0.26 5.31 9.91
CA ALA A 44 -1.50 4.68 9.47
C ALA A 44 -1.38 3.89 8.15
N VAL A 45 -0.33 4.12 7.34
CA VAL A 45 0.00 3.30 6.17
C VAL A 45 0.13 1.80 6.51
N VAL A 46 0.55 1.46 7.72
CA VAL A 46 0.64 0.06 8.21
C VAL A 46 -0.71 -0.64 8.10
N MET A 47 -1.83 0.08 8.16
CA MET A 47 -3.17 -0.50 8.03
C MET A 47 -3.50 -0.93 6.59
N ALA A 48 -2.83 -0.39 5.57
CA ALA A 48 -3.15 -0.69 4.19
C ALA A 48 -3.04 -2.19 3.86
N PRO A 49 -1.95 -2.89 4.21
CA PRO A 49 -1.90 -4.34 4.08
C PRO A 49 -2.99 -5.12 4.81
N ILE A 50 -3.37 -4.68 6.02
CA ILE A 50 -4.42 -5.31 6.82
C ILE A 50 -5.77 -5.20 6.10
N TYR A 51 -6.09 -4.02 5.57
CA TYR A 51 -7.34 -3.79 4.85
C TYR A 51 -7.38 -4.57 3.54
N GLY A 52 -6.26 -4.61 2.81
CA GLY A 52 -6.13 -5.43 1.61
C GLY A 52 -6.33 -6.93 1.89
N PHE A 53 -5.78 -7.43 3.00
CA PHE A 53 -5.96 -8.82 3.44
C PHE A 53 -7.42 -9.14 3.80
N ILE A 54 -8.03 -8.35 4.69
CA ILE A 54 -9.37 -8.67 5.22
C ILE A 54 -10.45 -8.41 4.16
N LEU A 55 -10.40 -7.24 3.51
CA LEU A 55 -11.50 -6.71 2.69
C LEU A 55 -11.29 -6.94 1.18
N GLY A 56 -10.10 -7.38 0.76
CA GLY A 56 -9.79 -7.66 -0.63
C GLY A 56 -9.67 -6.41 -1.50
N GLU A 57 -9.58 -6.63 -2.82
CA GLU A 57 -9.15 -5.62 -3.79
C GLU A 57 -10.16 -4.50 -4.07
N ILE A 58 -11.41 -4.64 -3.64
CA ILE A 58 -12.45 -3.61 -3.84
C ILE A 58 -12.76 -2.88 -2.53
N LEU A 59 -13.19 -3.63 -1.50
CA LEU A 59 -13.61 -2.99 -0.25
C LEU A 59 -12.45 -2.44 0.57
N GLY A 60 -11.26 -3.06 0.51
CA GLY A 60 -10.09 -2.57 1.24
C GLY A 60 -9.70 -1.16 0.81
N PRO A 61 -9.36 -0.94 -0.47
CA PRO A 61 -9.04 0.38 -1.00
C PRO A 61 -10.17 1.40 -0.80
N ALA A 62 -11.43 0.99 -1.04
CA ALA A 62 -12.58 1.88 -0.89
C ALA A 62 -12.79 2.33 0.56
N ALA A 63 -12.60 1.43 1.54
CA ALA A 63 -12.72 1.78 2.95
C ALA A 63 -11.62 2.73 3.40
N ILE A 64 -10.39 2.54 2.93
CA ILE A 64 -9.30 3.47 3.21
C ILE A 64 -9.59 4.83 2.59
N LEU A 65 -9.98 4.88 1.31
CA LEU A 65 -10.24 6.14 0.61
C LEU A 65 -11.35 6.93 1.31
N LEU A 66 -12.46 6.26 1.62
CA LEU A 66 -13.56 6.90 2.33
C LEU A 66 -13.14 7.32 3.74
N GLY A 67 -12.37 6.50 4.46
CA GLY A 67 -11.81 6.85 5.77
C GLY A 67 -10.90 8.07 5.71
N THR A 68 -10.04 8.17 4.70
CA THR A 68 -9.20 9.36 4.46
C THR A 68 -10.06 10.59 4.22
N LEU A 69 -11.08 10.50 3.37
CA LEU A 69 -12.01 11.62 3.11
C LEU A 69 -12.77 12.04 4.37
N LEU A 70 -13.26 11.08 5.17
CA LEU A 70 -13.91 11.36 6.45
C LEU A 70 -12.96 12.08 7.42
N ALA A 71 -11.72 11.62 7.54
CA ALA A 71 -10.71 12.28 8.36
C ALA A 71 -10.39 13.69 7.85
N MET A 72 -10.31 13.87 6.52
CA MET A 72 -10.04 15.16 5.88
C MET A 72 -11.16 16.17 6.06
N LEU A 73 -12.41 15.75 5.91
CA LEU A 73 -13.56 16.64 5.88
C LEU A 73 -14.18 16.87 7.26
N LEU A 74 -14.12 15.88 8.16
CA LEU A 74 -14.85 15.90 9.43
C LEU A 74 -13.97 16.10 10.65
N ILE A 75 -12.66 15.84 10.56
CA ILE A 75 -11.75 15.95 11.71
C ILE A 75 -10.79 17.13 11.49
N PRO A 76 -10.89 18.21 12.29
CA PRO A 76 -10.06 19.40 12.14
C PRO A 76 -8.57 19.09 12.09
N SER A 77 -7.88 19.57 11.05
CA SER A 77 -6.46 19.38 10.83
C SER A 77 -5.93 20.36 9.79
N LYS A 78 -4.62 20.60 9.79
CA LYS A 78 -3.95 21.33 8.71
C LYS A 78 -3.62 20.36 7.58
N TYR A 79 -4.16 20.60 6.38
CA TYR A 79 -3.85 19.86 5.16
C TYR A 79 -3.12 20.77 4.18
N THR A 80 -2.15 20.21 3.48
CA THR A 80 -1.40 20.88 2.41
C THR A 80 -1.91 20.41 1.05
N VAL A 81 -1.53 21.10 -0.03
CA VAL A 81 -1.77 20.62 -1.41
C VAL A 81 -1.29 19.18 -1.57
N PHE A 82 -0.09 18.88 -1.05
CA PHE A 82 0.46 17.52 -1.06
C PHE A 82 -0.46 16.50 -0.38
N SER A 83 -1.13 16.87 0.73
CA SER A 83 -2.06 15.97 1.42
C SER A 83 -3.20 15.49 0.52
N PHE A 84 -3.70 16.36 -0.37
CA PHE A 84 -4.78 16.02 -1.30
C PHE A 84 -4.33 15.13 -2.46
N PHE A 85 -3.08 15.28 -2.92
CA PHE A 85 -2.51 14.36 -3.91
C PHE A 85 -2.35 12.95 -3.31
N THR A 86 -1.87 12.86 -2.07
CA THR A 86 -1.58 11.58 -1.40
C THR A 86 -2.77 10.79 -0.90
N ILE A 87 -4.02 11.19 -1.19
CA ILE A 87 -5.21 10.47 -0.71
C ILE A 87 -5.31 9.04 -1.26
N LEU A 88 -4.65 8.76 -2.38
CA LEU A 88 -4.67 7.47 -3.06
C LEU A 88 -3.50 6.54 -2.66
N CYS A 89 -2.49 7.01 -1.91
CA CYS A 89 -1.35 6.19 -1.52
C CYS A 89 -1.78 4.95 -0.72
N ALA A 90 -2.46 5.13 0.41
CA ALA A 90 -2.87 4.01 1.24
C ALA A 90 -3.94 3.11 0.58
N PRO A 91 -4.94 3.65 -0.16
CA PRO A 91 -5.82 2.83 -1.00
C PRO A 91 -5.06 1.98 -2.02
N LEU A 92 -4.05 2.52 -2.69
CA LEU A 92 -3.23 1.78 -3.65
C LEU A 92 -2.42 0.69 -2.94
N GLY A 93 -1.90 0.97 -1.74
CA GLY A 93 -1.24 -0.03 -0.90
C GLY A 93 -2.17 -1.20 -0.56
N ALA A 94 -3.41 -0.94 -0.15
CA ALA A 94 -4.38 -2.01 0.11
C ALA A 94 -4.72 -2.82 -1.15
N LEU A 95 -4.80 -2.16 -2.31
CA LEU A 95 -5.05 -2.80 -3.59
C LEU A 95 -3.90 -3.73 -3.96
N ALA A 96 -2.66 -3.24 -3.89
CA ALA A 96 -1.45 -4.01 -4.18
C ALA A 96 -1.32 -5.23 -3.26
N THR A 97 -1.58 -5.06 -1.95
CA THR A 97 -1.60 -6.19 -1.02
C THR A 97 -2.66 -7.22 -1.40
N ALA A 98 -3.91 -6.80 -1.64
CA ALA A 98 -4.99 -7.71 -1.98
C ALA A 98 -4.70 -8.51 -3.27
N LEU A 99 -4.21 -7.82 -4.30
CA LEU A 99 -3.86 -8.43 -5.58
C LEU A 99 -2.67 -9.39 -5.47
N THR A 100 -1.70 -9.06 -4.63
CA THR A 100 -0.53 -9.92 -4.38
C THR A 100 -0.91 -11.19 -3.60
N LEU A 101 -1.78 -11.05 -2.60
CA LEU A 101 -2.12 -12.15 -1.70
C LEU A 101 -3.18 -13.10 -2.27
N ASP A 102 -4.16 -12.59 -3.00
CA ASP A 102 -5.28 -13.40 -3.50
C ASP A 102 -4.86 -14.29 -4.68
N ARG A 103 -4.92 -15.62 -4.50
CA ARG A 103 -4.58 -16.62 -5.52
C ARG A 103 -5.60 -16.75 -6.65
N ARG A 104 -6.74 -16.06 -6.55
CA ARG A 104 -7.77 -16.08 -7.60
C ARG A 104 -7.32 -15.32 -8.84
N THR A 105 -8.09 -15.49 -9.90
CA THR A 105 -7.93 -14.76 -11.15
C THR A 105 -8.88 -13.56 -11.21
N LEU A 106 -8.46 -12.52 -11.91
CA LEU A 106 -9.26 -11.39 -12.35
C LEU A 106 -9.12 -11.32 -13.88
N TRP A 107 -10.24 -11.23 -14.60
CA TRP A 107 -10.26 -11.26 -16.08
C TRP A 107 -9.35 -12.33 -16.71
N ARG A 108 -9.38 -13.56 -16.16
CA ARG A 108 -8.59 -14.73 -16.58
C ARG A 108 -7.09 -14.68 -16.27
N LEU A 109 -6.56 -13.59 -15.73
CA LEU A 109 -5.17 -13.49 -15.29
C LEU A 109 -5.05 -13.65 -13.77
N PRO A 110 -3.98 -14.28 -13.25
CA PRO A 110 -3.68 -14.27 -11.82
C PRO A 110 -3.60 -12.85 -11.28
N LYS A 111 -4.19 -12.60 -10.10
CA LYS A 111 -4.26 -11.25 -9.52
C LYS A 111 -2.90 -10.61 -9.26
N TRP A 112 -1.87 -11.40 -8.94
CA TRP A 112 -0.52 -10.89 -8.71
C TRP A 112 0.08 -10.19 -9.94
N ILE A 113 -0.36 -10.53 -11.17
CA ILE A 113 0.06 -9.85 -12.40
C ILE A 113 -0.39 -8.39 -12.36
N TYR A 114 -1.62 -8.11 -11.92
CA TYR A 114 -2.12 -6.75 -11.78
C TYR A 114 -1.33 -5.96 -10.74
N SER A 115 -0.84 -6.61 -9.67
CA SER A 115 0.05 -5.96 -8.72
C SER A 115 1.38 -5.54 -9.38
N ILE A 116 1.95 -6.37 -10.26
CA ILE A 116 3.14 -6.01 -11.03
C ILE A 116 2.82 -4.86 -12.00
N LEU A 117 1.67 -4.90 -12.67
CA LEU A 117 1.25 -3.83 -13.58
C LEU A 117 1.17 -2.48 -12.86
N ILE A 118 0.67 -2.44 -11.62
CA ILE A 118 0.70 -1.22 -10.79
C ILE A 118 2.11 -0.66 -10.68
N TYR A 119 3.09 -1.49 -10.29
CA TYR A 119 4.48 -1.05 -10.16
C TYR A 119 5.10 -0.62 -11.48
N LEU A 120 4.80 -1.33 -12.58
CA LEU A 120 5.26 -0.93 -13.92
C LEU A 120 4.69 0.42 -14.32
N THR A 121 3.41 0.68 -14.05
CA THR A 121 2.79 1.99 -14.31
C THR A 121 3.45 3.10 -13.49
N LEU A 122 3.67 2.88 -12.18
CA LEU A 122 4.36 3.85 -11.32
C LEU A 122 5.79 4.10 -11.77
N LEU A 123 6.52 3.05 -12.16
CA LEU A 123 7.89 3.15 -12.66
C LEU A 123 7.94 3.91 -14.00
N SER A 124 7.03 3.62 -14.93
CA SER A 124 6.93 4.37 -16.19
C SER A 124 6.67 5.85 -15.91
N ALA A 125 5.73 6.17 -15.02
CA ALA A 125 5.43 7.55 -14.64
C ALA A 125 6.63 8.24 -13.97
N TRP A 126 7.36 7.52 -13.10
CA TRP A 126 8.60 7.99 -12.49
C TRP A 126 9.65 8.37 -13.54
N MET A 127 9.89 7.50 -14.53
CA MET A 127 10.92 7.71 -15.57
C MET A 127 10.59 8.82 -16.58
N VAL A 128 9.31 9.22 -16.68
CA VAL A 128 8.92 10.40 -17.47
C VAL A 128 9.44 11.69 -16.84
N THR A 129 9.61 11.73 -15.51
CA THR A 129 10.09 12.92 -14.80
C THR A 129 11.60 13.12 -14.91
N ASP A 130 12.05 14.37 -14.90
CA ASP A 130 13.47 14.75 -14.85
C ASP A 130 14.16 14.21 -13.58
N VAL A 131 13.53 14.42 -12.42
CA VAL A 131 14.01 13.90 -11.13
C VAL A 131 14.09 12.38 -11.13
N GLY A 132 13.04 11.70 -11.61
CA GLY A 132 13.00 10.24 -11.58
C GLY A 132 14.11 9.58 -12.40
N ARG A 133 14.51 10.17 -13.53
CA ARG A 133 15.68 9.72 -14.29
C ARG A 133 16.99 9.96 -13.54
N ALA A 134 17.14 11.11 -12.89
CA ALA A 134 18.32 11.43 -12.08
C ALA A 134 18.47 10.51 -10.86
N THR A 135 17.36 9.94 -10.37
CA THR A 135 17.33 9.09 -9.17
C THR A 135 16.99 7.64 -9.46
N ILE A 136 17.46 7.07 -10.57
CA ILE A 136 17.13 5.68 -10.95
C ILE A 136 17.46 4.68 -9.83
N LEU A 137 18.53 4.88 -9.07
CA LEU A 137 18.93 4.02 -7.96
C LEU A 137 17.86 3.96 -6.84
N TYR A 138 17.09 5.03 -6.66
CA TYR A 138 15.98 5.07 -5.71
C TYR A 138 14.89 4.04 -6.02
N THR A 139 14.82 3.55 -7.27
CA THR A 139 13.81 2.58 -7.69
C THR A 139 14.14 1.14 -7.37
N ALA A 140 15.34 0.85 -6.86
CA ALA A 140 15.79 -0.52 -6.56
C ALA A 140 14.82 -1.33 -5.67
N PRO A 141 14.26 -0.78 -4.57
CA PRO A 141 13.29 -1.52 -3.74
C PRO A 141 12.02 -1.93 -4.49
N TYR A 142 11.59 -1.13 -5.47
CA TYR A 142 10.39 -1.40 -6.27
C TYR A 142 10.63 -2.54 -7.26
N PHE A 143 11.84 -2.65 -7.82
CA PHE A 143 12.23 -3.82 -8.60
C PHE A 143 12.31 -5.08 -7.73
N THR A 144 12.87 -4.97 -6.51
CA THR A 144 12.93 -6.09 -5.58
C THR A 144 11.53 -6.61 -5.24
N ILE A 145 10.58 -5.74 -4.93
CA ILE A 145 9.22 -6.21 -4.60
C ILE A 145 8.49 -6.78 -5.81
N MET A 146 8.66 -6.24 -7.03
CA MET A 146 8.14 -6.85 -8.26
C MET A 146 8.69 -8.27 -8.46
N ALA A 147 10.00 -8.46 -8.24
CA ALA A 147 10.61 -9.78 -8.32
C ALA A 147 10.05 -10.74 -7.26
N LEU A 148 9.83 -10.28 -6.02
CA LEU A 148 9.22 -11.10 -4.96
C LEU A 148 7.76 -11.47 -5.27
N ILE A 149 6.97 -10.53 -5.81
CA ILE A 149 5.58 -10.80 -6.25
C ILE A 149 5.59 -11.86 -7.36
N PHE A 150 6.48 -11.72 -8.34
CA PHE A 150 6.66 -12.73 -9.39
C PHE A 150 7.07 -14.08 -8.82
N LEU A 151 8.08 -14.13 -7.96
CA LEU A 151 8.55 -15.37 -7.34
C LEU A 151 7.44 -16.07 -6.55
N LYS A 152 6.64 -15.29 -5.81
CA LYS A 152 5.45 -15.80 -5.11
C LYS A 152 4.47 -16.43 -6.10
N GLY A 153 3.98 -15.65 -7.06
CA GLY A 153 2.90 -16.07 -7.95
C GLY A 153 3.29 -17.15 -8.95
N ALA A 154 4.52 -17.09 -9.47
CA ALA A 154 5.03 -18.03 -10.47
C ALA A 154 5.52 -19.35 -9.86
N PHE A 155 6.01 -19.35 -8.62
CA PHE A 155 6.60 -20.53 -7.97
C PHE A 155 5.95 -20.87 -6.62
N LEU A 156 5.99 -19.97 -5.63
CA LEU A 156 5.57 -20.30 -4.25
C LEU A 156 4.13 -20.77 -4.16
N ASP A 157 3.22 -20.12 -4.89
CA ASP A 157 1.79 -20.46 -4.90
C ASP A 157 1.49 -21.83 -5.53
N LYS A 158 2.45 -22.41 -6.27
CA LYS A 158 2.31 -23.73 -6.91
C LYS A 158 2.89 -24.86 -6.07
N ILE A 159 3.64 -24.56 -5.01
CA ILE A 159 4.26 -25.58 -4.16
C ILE A 159 3.23 -26.10 -3.15
N ASN A 160 3.08 -27.42 -3.09
CA ASN A 160 2.23 -28.06 -2.09
C ASN A 160 3.00 -28.30 -0.78
N PHE A 161 2.91 -27.35 0.15
CA PHE A 161 3.57 -27.46 1.45
C PHE A 161 2.83 -28.40 2.39
N ARG A 162 3.55 -29.36 3.01
CA ARG A 162 3.02 -30.20 4.10
C ARG A 162 2.50 -29.37 5.28
N ARG A 163 3.26 -28.31 5.64
CA ARG A 163 2.85 -27.33 6.67
C ARG A 163 2.41 -26.05 5.98
N LYS A 164 1.11 -25.79 5.95
CA LYS A 164 0.55 -24.59 5.28
C LYS A 164 1.17 -23.28 5.77
N LEU A 165 1.52 -23.18 7.05
CA LEU A 165 2.16 -22.00 7.63
C LEU A 165 3.48 -21.63 6.93
N LEU A 166 4.25 -22.61 6.42
CA LEU A 166 5.49 -22.36 5.68
C LEU A 166 5.26 -21.69 4.33
N SER A 167 4.09 -21.88 3.71
CA SER A 167 3.68 -21.19 2.48
C SER A 167 3.13 -19.80 2.78
N ILE A 168 2.39 -19.67 3.89
CA ILE A 168 1.66 -18.47 4.24
C ILE A 168 2.57 -17.36 4.77
N THR A 169 3.52 -17.68 5.65
CA THR A 169 4.44 -16.68 6.24
C THR A 169 5.15 -15.83 5.18
N PRO A 170 5.89 -16.40 4.20
CA PRO A 170 6.51 -15.61 3.14
C PRO A 170 5.48 -14.86 2.28
N SER A 171 4.32 -15.46 2.02
CA SER A 171 3.25 -14.79 1.27
C SER A 171 2.76 -13.52 1.97
N LEU A 172 2.55 -13.55 3.29
CA LEU A 172 2.13 -12.41 4.08
C LEU A 172 3.20 -11.31 4.14
N VAL A 173 4.48 -11.68 4.26
CA VAL A 173 5.59 -10.70 4.18
C VAL A 173 5.60 -10.02 2.82
N ILE A 174 5.49 -10.77 1.72
CA ILE A 174 5.47 -10.23 0.36
C ILE A 174 4.25 -9.34 0.14
N GLY A 175 3.06 -9.74 0.62
CA GLY A 175 1.86 -8.91 0.52
C GLY A 175 1.93 -7.63 1.36
N ALA A 176 2.52 -7.68 2.55
CA ALA A 176 2.79 -6.50 3.37
C ALA A 176 3.74 -5.54 2.66
N ALA A 177 4.87 -6.06 2.16
CA ALA A 177 5.85 -5.29 1.39
C ALA A 177 5.24 -4.68 0.12
N ALA A 178 4.40 -5.43 -0.61
CA ALA A 178 3.70 -4.93 -1.80
C ALA A 178 2.80 -3.74 -1.47
N GLY A 179 2.09 -3.77 -0.34
CA GLY A 179 1.24 -2.63 0.05
C GLY A 179 2.05 -1.42 0.47
N ILE A 180 3.02 -1.60 1.37
CA ILE A 180 3.82 -0.49 1.91
C ILE A 180 4.65 0.19 0.82
N PHE A 181 5.26 -0.57 -0.09
CA PHE A 181 6.05 0.02 -1.16
C PHE A 181 5.18 0.64 -2.27
N ALA A 182 3.96 0.14 -2.53
CA ALA A 182 3.07 0.77 -3.50
C ALA A 182 2.57 2.14 -3.00
N ASP A 183 2.16 2.22 -1.73
CA ASP A 183 1.83 3.50 -1.07
C ASP A 183 3.00 4.48 -1.17
N HIS A 184 4.18 4.04 -0.73
CA HIS A 184 5.36 4.89 -0.70
C HIS A 184 5.79 5.35 -2.09
N PHE A 185 5.71 4.49 -3.11
CA PHE A 185 6.14 4.83 -4.46
C PHE A 185 5.20 5.86 -5.10
N LEU A 186 3.88 5.70 -4.91
CA LEU A 186 2.92 6.71 -5.37
C LEU A 186 3.16 8.04 -4.65
N GLY A 187 3.28 8.04 -3.32
CA GLY A 187 3.55 9.26 -2.56
C GLY A 187 4.87 9.93 -2.95
N SER A 188 5.89 9.13 -3.30
CA SER A 188 7.15 9.64 -3.84
C SER A 188 6.95 10.29 -5.21
N LEU A 189 6.22 9.66 -6.12
CA LEU A 189 5.92 10.23 -7.43
C LEU A 189 5.11 11.54 -7.31
N GLU A 190 4.12 11.56 -6.43
CA GLU A 190 3.32 12.75 -6.13
C GLU A 190 4.17 13.85 -5.48
N GLY A 191 5.21 13.48 -4.72
CA GLY A 191 6.20 14.43 -4.20
C GLY A 191 6.91 15.18 -5.32
N ILE A 192 7.34 14.46 -6.37
CA ILE A 192 7.89 15.10 -7.58
C ILE A 192 6.82 15.97 -8.23
N ILE A 193 5.62 15.44 -8.48
CA ILE A 193 4.55 16.19 -9.14
C ILE A 193 4.24 17.51 -8.42
N VAL A 194 4.07 17.46 -7.10
CA VAL A 194 3.68 18.62 -6.30
C VAL A 194 4.83 19.61 -6.14
N PHE A 195 6.00 19.16 -5.67
CA PHE A 195 7.06 20.08 -5.28
C PHE A 195 7.90 20.57 -6.47
N ARG A 196 8.02 19.76 -7.53
CA ARG A 196 8.76 20.14 -8.74
C ARG A 196 7.86 20.79 -9.80
N TYR A 197 6.75 20.16 -10.16
CA TYR A 197 5.96 20.61 -11.32
C TYR A 197 4.78 21.53 -10.99
N LEU A 198 4.12 21.33 -9.85
CA LEU A 198 2.94 22.12 -9.49
C LEU A 198 3.31 23.41 -8.75
N LEU A 199 4.19 23.31 -7.75
CA LEU A 199 4.58 24.43 -6.90
C LEU A 199 5.88 25.09 -7.35
N GLU A 200 6.67 24.42 -8.20
CA GLU A 200 8.01 24.85 -8.61
C GLU A 200 8.91 25.23 -7.42
N ALA A 201 8.70 24.59 -6.27
CA ALA A 201 9.31 24.96 -5.00
C ALA A 201 10.75 24.42 -4.83
N VAL A 202 11.10 23.36 -5.58
CA VAL A 202 12.41 22.71 -5.53
C VAL A 202 12.87 22.40 -6.94
N ASP A 203 14.13 22.72 -7.25
CA ASP A 203 14.75 22.37 -8.53
C ASP A 203 15.04 20.85 -8.63
N PRO A 204 15.21 20.30 -9.84
CA PRO A 204 15.36 18.86 -10.03
C PRO A 204 16.57 18.26 -9.32
N GLU A 205 17.69 18.99 -9.26
CA GLU A 205 18.97 18.50 -8.75
C GLU A 205 18.92 18.40 -7.22
N THR A 206 18.39 19.43 -6.57
CA THR A 206 18.12 19.43 -5.13
C THR A 206 17.12 18.33 -4.77
N LEU A 207 16.02 18.21 -5.51
CA LEU A 207 15.02 17.18 -5.22
C LEU A 207 15.59 15.77 -5.43
N ALA A 208 16.38 15.55 -6.47
CA ALA A 208 17.08 14.29 -6.70
C ALA A 208 18.01 13.92 -5.54
N THR A 209 18.75 14.90 -5.02
CA THR A 209 19.61 14.73 -3.84
C THR A 209 18.81 14.28 -2.62
N PHE A 210 17.62 14.85 -2.39
CA PHE A 210 16.75 14.43 -1.28
C PHE A 210 16.34 12.97 -1.39
N TYR A 211 15.90 12.53 -2.58
CA TYR A 211 15.52 11.13 -2.80
C TYR A 211 16.69 10.16 -2.60
N LEU A 212 17.86 10.46 -3.19
CA LEU A 212 19.03 9.59 -3.06
C LEU A 212 19.53 9.50 -1.62
N ALA A 213 19.56 10.63 -0.90
CA ALA A 213 19.92 10.65 0.52
C ALA A 213 18.89 9.93 1.41
N ALA A 214 17.62 9.91 1.00
CA ALA A 214 16.56 9.24 1.75
C ALA A 214 16.56 7.71 1.62
N ILE A 215 17.30 7.11 0.68
CA ILE A 215 17.34 5.64 0.49
C ILE A 215 17.50 4.84 1.80
N PRO A 216 18.53 5.07 2.63
CA PRO A 216 18.70 4.31 3.88
C PRO A 216 17.53 4.52 4.84
N LEU A 217 17.02 5.75 4.94
CA LEU A 217 15.89 6.08 5.81
C LEU A 217 14.62 5.34 5.36
N VAL A 218 14.33 5.37 4.06
CA VAL A 218 13.19 4.68 3.46
C VAL A 218 13.27 3.17 3.74
N LEU A 219 14.44 2.56 3.56
CA LEU A 219 14.60 1.12 3.83
C LEU A 219 14.31 0.77 5.29
N VAL A 220 14.77 1.59 6.24
CA VAL A 220 14.51 1.39 7.67
C VAL A 220 13.04 1.62 8.01
N GLU A 221 12.48 2.77 7.63
CA GLU A 221 11.09 3.12 7.91
C GLU A 221 10.11 2.12 7.31
N ARG A 222 10.26 1.81 6.01
CA ARG A 222 9.39 0.83 5.34
C ARG A 222 9.62 -0.57 5.90
N GLY A 223 10.85 -0.94 6.24
CA GLY A 223 11.16 -2.22 6.89
C GLY A 223 10.41 -2.39 8.21
N LEU A 224 10.41 -1.37 9.08
CA LEU A 224 9.67 -1.38 10.34
C LEU A 224 8.15 -1.46 10.12
N MET A 225 7.63 -0.74 9.13
CA MET A 225 6.20 -0.79 8.78
C MET A 225 5.79 -2.15 8.23
N ILE A 226 6.62 -2.77 7.39
CA ILE A 226 6.41 -4.12 6.86
C ILE A 226 6.43 -5.15 7.99
N LEU A 227 7.39 -5.06 8.91
CA LEU A 227 7.47 -5.94 10.08
C LEU A 227 6.22 -5.81 10.94
N THR A 228 5.78 -4.59 11.23
CA THR A 228 4.57 -4.32 12.01
C THR A 228 3.33 -4.88 11.32
N ALA A 229 3.15 -4.58 10.03
CA ALA A 229 2.04 -5.11 9.23
C ALA A 229 2.05 -6.64 9.20
N PHE A 230 3.22 -7.26 9.00
CA PHE A 230 3.38 -8.70 9.01
C PHE A 230 2.97 -9.33 10.34
N ILE A 231 3.41 -8.78 11.48
CA ILE A 231 3.03 -9.27 12.81
C ILE A 231 1.51 -9.24 12.97
N ILE A 232 0.85 -8.17 12.54
CA ILE A 232 -0.61 -8.08 12.61
C ILE A 232 -1.25 -9.11 11.67
N LEU A 233 -0.78 -9.20 10.43
CA LEU A 233 -1.31 -10.11 9.41
C LEU A 233 -1.19 -11.58 9.80
N ILE A 234 -0.06 -12.02 10.36
CA ILE A 234 0.12 -13.42 10.75
C ILE A 234 -0.84 -13.78 11.89
N ASN A 235 -1.02 -12.90 12.88
CA ASN A 235 -1.99 -13.11 13.96
C ASN A 235 -3.43 -13.14 13.43
N LEU A 236 -3.79 -12.20 12.54
CA LEU A 236 -5.10 -12.21 11.88
C LEU A 236 -5.33 -13.48 11.07
N TYR A 237 -4.33 -13.95 10.32
CA TYR A 237 -4.44 -15.19 9.56
C TYR A 237 -4.67 -16.39 10.49
N LEU A 238 -3.96 -16.47 11.61
CA LEU A 238 -4.13 -17.56 12.59
C LEU A 238 -5.54 -17.57 13.22
N VAL A 239 -6.15 -16.40 13.42
CA VAL A 239 -7.47 -16.28 14.06
C VAL A 239 -8.62 -16.40 13.05
N ILE A 240 -8.55 -15.67 11.93
CA ILE A 240 -9.68 -15.51 10.98
C ILE A 240 -9.35 -15.91 9.54
N GLY A 241 -8.12 -16.33 9.22
CA GLY A 241 -7.64 -16.55 7.85
C GLY A 241 -8.41 -17.60 7.05
N ARG A 242 -9.10 -18.52 7.73
CA ARG A 242 -9.97 -19.55 7.11
C ARG A 242 -11.46 -19.27 7.25
N SER A 243 -11.83 -18.12 7.81
CA SER A 243 -13.22 -17.72 7.94
C SER A 243 -13.78 -17.21 6.62
N SER A 244 -15.10 -17.20 6.48
CA SER A 244 -15.80 -16.58 5.35
C SER A 244 -15.75 -15.05 5.36
N TYR A 245 -15.20 -14.44 6.41
CA TYR A 245 -15.08 -12.99 6.57
C TYR A 245 -13.86 -12.42 5.84
N VAL A 246 -12.79 -13.20 5.67
CA VAL A 246 -11.62 -12.80 4.88
C VAL A 246 -11.95 -12.92 3.41
N LYS A 247 -11.84 -11.81 2.69
CA LYS A 247 -12.31 -11.73 1.31
C LYS A 247 -11.30 -12.22 0.28
N ILE A 248 -10.02 -12.36 0.64
CA ILE A 248 -9.02 -12.94 -0.26
C ILE A 248 -8.91 -14.46 -0.09
N LYS A 249 -8.41 -15.16 -1.12
CA LYS A 249 -8.10 -16.57 -1.02
C LYS A 249 -6.58 -16.76 -0.97
N LEU A 250 -6.06 -16.99 0.24
CA LEU A 250 -4.63 -17.19 0.48
C LEU A 250 -4.18 -18.64 0.25
N GLU A 251 -5.11 -19.60 0.36
CA GLU A 251 -4.90 -21.03 0.17
C GLU A 251 -5.65 -21.54 -1.05
#